data_AF-A0A7Y8LZP0-F1
#
_entry.id   AF-A0A7Y8LZP0-F1
#
_cell.length_a   1.000
_cell.length_b   1.000
_cell.length_c   1.000
_cell.angle_alpha   90.00
_cell.angle_beta   90.00
_cell.angle_gamma   90.00
#
_symmetry.space_group_name_H-M   'P 1'
#
loop_
_entity.id
_entity.type
_entity.pdbx_description
1 polymer ?
#
loop_
_entity_poly.entity_id
_entity_poly.type
_entity_poly.pdbx_seq_one_letter_code
_entity_poly.pdbx_strand_id
1 'polypeptide(L)'
;MASISPLAFSAGTPLLRAAVRAAGGARARLTTGPYHPLDLDWGARVACYALLASGLCNAERLHRAADNMRNADAMEAAWWLGLMSRRDGRRAVRALRILADAVR
;
A
#
# COMPACT_ATOMS: atom_id res chain seq x y z
N MET A 1 -7.46 -9.22 7.10
CA MET A 1 -6.45 -8.14 6.97
C MET A 1 -5.15 -8.78 6.51
N ALA A 2 -4.46 -8.19 5.52
CA ALA A 2 -3.23 -8.74 4.97
C ALA A 2 -2.02 -8.29 5.81
N SER A 3 -1.20 -9.25 6.26
CA SER A 3 0.08 -8.97 6.91
C SER A 3 1.14 -8.60 5.88
N ILE A 4 1.94 -7.57 6.16
CA ILE A 4 3.07 -7.15 5.33
C ILE A 4 4.30 -7.97 5.76
N SER A 5 5.01 -8.58 4.81
CA SER A 5 6.27 -9.27 5.10
C SER A 5 7.38 -8.28 5.50
N PRO A 6 8.44 -8.70 6.22
CA PRO A 6 9.55 -7.79 6.56
C PRO A 6 10.17 -7.10 5.34
N LEU A 7 10.26 -7.82 4.22
CA LEU A 7 10.78 -7.26 2.97
C LEU A 7 9.87 -6.17 2.40
N ALA A 8 8.56 -6.40 2.39
CA ALA A 8 7.58 -5.41 1.93
C ALA A 8 7.51 -4.20 2.87
N PHE A 9 7.70 -4.40 4.18
CA PHE A 9 7.80 -3.29 5.13
C PHE A 9 9.01 -2.39 4.82
N SER A 10 10.18 -2.99 4.57
CA SER A 10 11.39 -2.26 4.19
C SER A 10 11.22 -1.53 2.86
N ALA A 11 10.71 -2.22 1.83
CA ALA A 11 10.50 -1.63 0.50
C ALA A 11 9.46 -0.50 0.50
N GLY A 12 8.41 -0.65 1.31
CA GLY A 12 7.31 0.30 1.47
C GLY A 12 7.52 1.40 2.52
N THR A 13 8.70 1.46 3.15
CA THR A 13 8.97 2.45 4.21
C THR A 13 8.66 3.91 3.82
N PRO A 14 8.96 4.40 2.60
CA PRO A 14 8.59 5.76 2.19
C PRO A 14 7.08 6.00 2.16
N LEU A 15 6.31 5.03 1.65
CA LEU A 15 4.84 5.06 1.65
C LEU A 15 4.30 5.10 3.07
N LEU A 16 4.76 4.21 3.94
CA LEU A 16 4.29 4.09 5.31
C LEU A 16 4.61 5.35 6.14
N ARG A 17 5.79 5.93 5.97
CA ARG A 17 6.16 7.20 6.62
C ARG A 17 5.31 8.36 6.13
N ALA A 18 4.99 8.42 4.83
CA ALA A 18 4.12 9.45 4.29
C ALA A 18 2.70 9.33 4.87
N ALA A 19 2.16 8.11 4.96
CA ALA A 19 0.86 7.84 5.55
C ALA A 19 0.77 8.28 7.02
N VAL A 20 1.77 7.95 7.84
CA VAL A 20 1.84 8.36 9.25
C VAL A 20 1.95 9.88 9.40
N ARG A 21 2.72 10.55 8.53
CA ARG A 21 2.84 12.02 8.55
C ARG A 21 1.58 12.74 8.08
N ALA A 22 0.82 12.14 7.17
CA ALA A 22 -0.45 12.70 6.74
C ALA A 22 -1.47 12.71 7.89
N ALA A 23 -1.50 11.65 8.70
CA ALA A 23 -2.40 11.57 9.85
C ALA A 23 -1.90 12.33 11.10
N GLY A 24 -0.61 12.30 11.39
CA GLY A 24 -0.01 12.85 12.63
C GLY A 24 0.81 14.13 12.46
N GLY A 25 0.88 14.69 11.25
CA GLY A 25 1.68 15.86 10.91
C GLY A 25 3.16 15.56 10.58
N ALA A 26 3.90 16.58 10.14
CA ALA A 26 5.26 16.43 9.58
C ALA A 26 6.30 15.77 10.52
N ARG A 27 6.10 15.88 11.85
CA ARG A 27 6.99 15.29 12.87
C ARG A 27 6.59 13.88 13.28
N ALA A 28 5.47 13.36 12.81
CA ALA A 28 5.03 12.01 13.13
C ALA A 28 6.05 10.98 12.63
N ARG A 29 6.29 9.96 13.45
CA ARG A 29 7.28 8.91 13.18
C ARG A 29 6.58 7.57 13.15
N LEU A 30 7.08 6.73 12.26
CA LEU A 30 6.69 5.33 12.22
C LEU A 30 7.32 4.63 13.43
N THR A 31 6.48 4.28 14.41
CA THR A 31 6.88 3.59 15.65
C THR A 31 6.30 2.18 15.68
N THR A 32 6.93 1.30 16.46
CA THR A 32 6.35 0.01 16.82
C THR A 32 5.27 0.22 17.89
N GLY A 33 4.14 -0.48 17.80
CA GLY A 33 3.02 -0.29 18.73
C GLY A 33 1.68 -0.78 18.18
N PRO A 34 0.57 -0.59 18.93
CA PRO A 34 -0.69 -1.31 18.67
C PRO A 34 -1.27 -1.00 17.29
N TYR A 35 -1.50 0.26 16.90
CA TYR A 35 -1.89 0.65 15.54
C TYR A 35 -1.54 2.13 15.32
N HIS A 36 -1.21 2.53 14.08
CA HIS A 36 -1.16 3.95 13.69
C HIS A 36 -2.51 4.34 13.08
N PRO A 37 -3.14 5.44 13.52
CA PRO A 37 -4.30 5.97 12.81
C PRO A 37 -3.86 6.44 11.42
N LEU A 38 -4.62 6.05 10.40
CA LEU A 38 -4.44 6.53 9.05
C LEU A 38 -5.66 7.36 8.68
N ASP A 39 -5.41 8.46 7.98
CA ASP A 39 -6.46 9.19 7.29
C ASP A 39 -7.10 8.30 6.20
N LEU A 40 -8.36 8.56 5.84
CA LEU A 40 -9.12 7.75 4.88
C LEU A 40 -8.39 7.59 3.54
N ASP A 41 -7.77 8.66 3.05
CA ASP A 41 -7.08 8.67 1.75
C ASP A 41 -5.82 7.79 1.78
N TRP A 42 -5.07 7.87 2.88
CA TRP A 42 -3.84 7.10 3.07
C TRP A 42 -4.11 5.66 3.48
N GLY A 43 -5.20 5.40 4.19
CA GLY A 43 -5.65 4.06 4.56
C GLY A 43 -5.87 3.19 3.33
N ALA A 44 -6.52 3.72 2.29
CA ALA A 44 -6.75 3.01 1.05
C ALA A 44 -5.44 2.65 0.33
N ARG A 45 -4.51 3.61 0.21
CA ARG A 45 -3.20 3.40 -0.42
C ARG A 45 -2.38 2.32 0.28
N VAL A 46 -2.32 2.39 1.62
CA VAL A 46 -1.57 1.41 2.44
C VAL A 46 -2.23 0.03 2.38
N ALA A 47 -3.55 -0.05 2.40
CA ALA A 47 -4.27 -1.33 2.27
C ALA A 47 -4.08 -1.96 0.88
N CYS A 48 -4.14 -1.17 -0.19
CA CYS A 48 -3.82 -1.62 -1.54
C CYS A 48 -2.39 -2.16 -1.62
N TYR A 49 -1.42 -1.43 -1.06
CA TYR A 49 -0.04 -1.91 -0.99
C TYR A 49 0.09 -3.26 -0.27
N ALA A 50 -0.55 -3.43 0.89
CA ALA A 50 -0.51 -4.68 1.65
C ALA A 50 -1.07 -5.87 0.84
N LEU A 51 -2.17 -5.65 0.09
CA LEU A 51 -2.74 -6.66 -0.78
C LEU A 51 -1.84 -6.97 -1.98
N LEU A 52 -1.22 -5.95 -2.59
CA LEU A 52 -0.26 -6.15 -3.68
C LEU A 52 0.98 -6.91 -3.22
N ALA A 53 1.53 -6.53 -2.07
CA ALA A 53 2.71 -7.15 -1.47
C ALA A 53 2.49 -8.61 -1.04
N SER A 54 1.24 -9.03 -0.83
CA SER A 54 0.93 -10.40 -0.41
C SER A 54 1.44 -11.46 -1.40
N GLY A 55 2.48 -12.20 -1.03
CA GLY A 55 3.10 -13.21 -1.90
C GLY A 55 4.04 -12.65 -2.98
N LEU A 56 4.43 -11.38 -2.92
CA LEU A 56 5.57 -10.85 -3.68
C LEU A 56 6.87 -11.04 -2.88
N CYS A 57 7.89 -11.62 -3.53
CA CYS A 57 9.22 -11.81 -2.95
C CYS A 57 10.31 -10.94 -3.60
N ASN A 58 9.99 -10.23 -4.68
CA ASN A 58 10.96 -9.39 -5.40
C ASN A 58 10.93 -7.97 -4.82
N ALA A 59 12.07 -7.53 -4.27
CA ALA A 59 12.23 -6.24 -3.60
C ALA A 59 11.99 -5.03 -4.53
N GLU A 60 12.41 -5.12 -5.79
CA GLU A 60 12.25 -4.04 -6.76
C GLU A 60 10.77 -3.84 -7.11
N ARG A 61 10.04 -4.94 -7.35
CA ARG A 61 8.59 -4.91 -7.60
C ARG A 61 7.83 -4.37 -6.38
N LEU A 62 8.25 -4.74 -5.18
CA LEU A 62 7.69 -4.20 -3.94
C LEU A 62 7.94 -2.69 -3.79
N HIS A 63 9.12 -2.21 -4.20
CA HIS A 63 9.44 -0.79 -4.13
C HIS A 63 8.62 0.03 -5.14
N ARG A 64 8.52 -0.45 -6.39
CA ARG A 64 7.68 0.18 -7.42
C ARG A 64 6.20 0.21 -7.03
N ALA A 65 5.68 -0.90 -6.50
CA ALA A 65 4.31 -0.94 -5.99
C ALA A 65 4.09 0.08 -4.86
N ALA A 66 5.06 0.24 -3.95
CA ALA A 66 4.97 1.23 -2.88
C ALA A 66 4.98 2.66 -3.42
N ASP A 67 5.84 2.96 -4.40
CA ASP A 67 5.94 4.29 -4.99
C ASP A 67 4.71 4.65 -5.82
N ASN A 68 4.21 3.71 -6.62
CA ASN A 68 2.93 3.87 -7.34
C ASN A 68 1.77 4.12 -6.38
N MET A 69 1.65 3.36 -5.28
CA MET A 69 0.59 3.60 -4.29
C MET A 69 0.79 4.90 -3.51
N ARG A 70 2.02 5.39 -3.37
CA ARG A 70 2.30 6.67 -2.71
C ARG A 70 1.81 7.84 -3.56
N ASN A 71 1.98 7.74 -4.88
CA ASN A 71 1.63 8.77 -5.84
C ASN A 71 0.21 8.61 -6.42
N ALA A 72 -0.43 7.46 -6.22
CA ALA A 72 -1.79 7.21 -6.66
C ALA A 72 -2.79 8.22 -6.08
N ASP A 73 -3.83 8.54 -6.83
CA ASP A 73 -4.93 9.34 -6.32
C ASP A 73 -5.70 8.61 -5.21
N ALA A 74 -6.25 9.36 -4.25
CA ALA A 74 -6.96 8.79 -3.11
C ALA A 74 -8.24 8.05 -3.53
N MET A 75 -8.99 8.61 -4.47
CA MET A 75 -10.22 8.00 -4.99
C MET A 75 -9.89 6.73 -5.78
N GLU A 76 -8.84 6.78 -6.61
CA GLU A 76 -8.37 5.61 -7.35
C GLU A 76 -7.96 4.48 -6.40
N ALA A 77 -7.18 4.79 -5.35
CA ALA A 77 -6.78 3.81 -4.36
C ALA A 77 -7.98 3.20 -3.63
N ALA A 78 -8.96 4.00 -3.23
CA ALA A 78 -10.19 3.53 -2.59
C ALA A 78 -11.02 2.63 -3.52
N TRP A 79 -11.11 2.99 -4.80
CA TRP A 79 -11.80 2.19 -5.81
C TRP A 79 -11.14 0.83 -6.01
N TRP A 80 -9.80 0.79 -6.15
CA TRP A 80 -9.05 -0.46 -6.25
C TRP A 80 -9.21 -1.32 -5.00
N LEU A 81 -9.15 -0.72 -3.81
CA LEU A 81 -9.38 -1.45 -2.56
C LEU A 81 -10.78 -2.08 -2.53
N GLY A 82 -11.79 -1.34 -2.95
CA GLY A 82 -13.16 -1.84 -3.07
C GLY A 82 -13.28 -3.03 -4.04
N LEU A 83 -12.58 -2.99 -5.18
CA LEU A 83 -12.54 -4.12 -6.12
C LEU A 83 -11.81 -5.34 -5.54
N MET A 84 -10.67 -5.14 -4.87
CA MET A 84 -9.86 -6.22 -4.32
C MET A 84 -10.49 -6.88 -3.09
N SER A 85 -11.33 -6.14 -2.35
CA SER A 85 -11.99 -6.64 -1.13
C SER A 85 -13.21 -7.53 -1.39
N ARG A 86 -13.66 -7.65 -2.64
CA ARG A 86 -14.76 -8.55 -3.03
C ARG A 86 -14.33 -10.02 -2.93
N ARG A 87 -15.29 -10.94 -2.77
CA ARG A 87 -15.06 -12.40 -2.69
C ARG A 87 -14.21 -12.95 -3.86
N ASP A 88 -14.37 -12.36 -5.05
CA ASP A 88 -13.62 -12.71 -6.28
C ASP A 88 -12.55 -11.68 -6.67
N GLY A 89 -12.11 -10.84 -5.74
CA GLY A 89 -11.16 -9.73 -5.95
C GLY A 89 -9.75 -10.14 -6.40
N ARG A 90 -9.45 -11.45 -6.50
CA ARG A 90 -8.15 -11.97 -6.95
C ARG A 90 -7.75 -11.51 -8.35
N ARG A 91 -8.73 -11.35 -9.25
CA ARG A 91 -8.47 -10.81 -10.60
C ARG A 91 -8.05 -9.35 -10.54
N ALA A 92 -8.69 -8.54 -9.68
CA ALA A 92 -8.32 -7.14 -9.46
C ALA A 92 -6.91 -7.03 -8.87
N VAL A 93 -6.54 -7.86 -7.89
CA VAL A 93 -5.18 -7.90 -7.34
C VAL A 93 -4.15 -8.20 -8.43
N ARG A 94 -4.42 -9.18 -9.30
CA ARG A 94 -3.51 -9.53 -10.41
C ARG A 94 -3.40 -8.39 -11.44
N ALA A 95 -4.53 -7.79 -11.83
CA ALA A 95 -4.55 -6.66 -12.75
C ALA A 95 -3.74 -5.48 -12.21
N LEU A 96 -3.96 -5.12 -10.95
CA LEU A 96 -3.23 -4.00 -10.34
C LEU A 96 -1.73 -4.29 -10.19
N ARG A 97 -1.32 -5.55 -9.95
CA ARG A 97 0.11 -5.92 -9.99
C ARG A 97 0.74 -5.72 -11.36
N ILE A 98 0.03 -6.11 -12.43
CA ILE A 98 0.52 -5.92 -13.79
C ILE A 98 0.68 -4.44 -14.08
N LEU A 99 -0.32 -3.63 -13.74
CA LEU A 99 -0.27 -2.18 -13.94
C LEU A 99 0.88 -1.54 -13.12
N ALA A 100 1.03 -1.91 -11.85
CA ALA A 100 2.09 -1.39 -11.00
C ALA A 100 3.50 -1.81 -11.44
N ASP A 101 3.65 -2.94 -12.15
CA ASP A 101 4.93 -3.35 -12.74
C ASP A 101 5.19 -2.72 -14.12
N ALA A 102 4.12 -2.42 -14.88
CA ALA A 102 4.20 -1.98 -16.27
C ALA A 102 4.52 -0.49 -16.45
N VAL A 103 4.29 0.32 -15.42
CA VAL A 103 4.59 1.76 -15.46
C VAL A 103 6.10 1.97 -15.25
N ARG A 104 6.72 2.64 -16.23
CA ARG A 104 8.14 3.03 -16.28
C ARG A 104 8.27 4.54 -16.31
#